data_AF-A0A6C8YXR2-F1
#
_entry.id   AF-A0A6C8YXR2-F1
#
_cell.length_a   1.000
_cell.length_b   1.000
_cell.length_c   1.000
_cell.angle_alpha   90.00
_cell.angle_beta   90.00
_cell.angle_gamma   90.00
#
_symmetry.space_group_name_H-M   'P 1'
#
loop_
_entity.id
_entity.type
_entity.pdbx_description
1 polymer ?
#
loop_
_entity_poly.entity_id
_entity_poly.type
_entity_poly.pdbx_seq_one_letter_code
_entity_poly.pdbx_strand_id
1 'polypeptide(L)'
;DAIIGSGKRMHTIFTDLCTGCELCLPPCPVDCIELVPFTRLMDDATRQTEQDGLRARYYAHLDRIERQVNDNTNAKPVVSMVQAKLNDIKVDIDEAAAKNAIEAAKLRTQIKKLEKQLAVRADDNNQA
;
A
#
# COMPACT_ATOMS: atom_id res chain seq x y z
N ASP A 1 3.36 -4.67 15.07
CA ASP A 1 2.19 -5.49 14.72
C ASP A 1 1.50 -5.89 16.01
N ALA A 2 0.17 -5.81 16.05
CA ALA A 2 -0.65 -6.13 17.23
C ALA A 2 -1.53 -7.37 16.99
N ILE A 3 -1.42 -8.00 15.82
CA ILE A 3 -2.22 -9.16 15.45
C ILE A 3 -1.32 -10.39 15.38
N ILE A 4 -1.78 -11.49 15.96
CA ILE A 4 -1.13 -12.79 15.86
C ILE A 4 -2.12 -13.82 15.33
N GLY A 5 -1.65 -14.68 14.43
CA GLY A 5 -2.45 -15.79 13.94
C GLY A 5 -1.70 -16.67 12.98
N SER A 6 -2.40 -17.66 12.47
CA SER A 6 -1.90 -18.60 11.47
C SER A 6 -2.92 -18.75 10.36
N GLY A 7 -2.46 -19.23 9.20
CA GLY A 7 -3.34 -19.44 8.05
C GLY A 7 -4.52 -20.35 8.42
N LYS A 8 -5.72 -19.97 7.94
CA LYS A 8 -6.98 -20.71 8.16
C LYS A 8 -7.41 -20.81 9.63
N ARG A 9 -6.89 -19.95 10.52
CA ARG A 9 -7.30 -19.84 11.92
C ARG A 9 -7.76 -18.42 12.23
N MET A 10 -8.55 -18.29 13.30
CA MET A 10 -8.94 -16.99 13.84
C MET A 10 -7.70 -16.27 14.37
N HIS A 11 -7.52 -15.02 13.97
CA HIS A 11 -6.43 -14.18 14.45
C HIS A 11 -6.84 -13.49 15.74
N THR A 12 -5.88 -13.23 16.62
CA THR A 12 -6.08 -12.55 17.90
C THR A 12 -5.42 -11.19 17.86
N ILE A 13 -6.11 -10.17 18.37
CA ILE A 13 -5.59 -8.81 18.52
C ILE A 13 -5.14 -8.62 19.96
N PHE A 14 -3.89 -8.21 20.16
CA PHE A 14 -3.41 -7.74 21.46
C PHE A 14 -3.86 -6.29 21.67
N THR A 15 -4.94 -6.10 22.44
CA THR A 15 -5.57 -4.81 22.69
C THR A 15 -4.60 -3.77 23.23
N ASP A 16 -3.69 -4.18 24.11
CA ASP A 16 -2.70 -3.29 24.75
C ASP A 16 -1.67 -2.72 23.77
N LEU A 17 -1.49 -3.40 22.63
CA LEU A 17 -0.57 -2.99 21.56
C LEU A 17 -1.31 -2.43 20.34
N CYS A 18 -2.65 -2.49 20.34
CA CYS A 18 -3.47 -1.98 19.25
C CYS A 18 -3.50 -0.44 19.29
N THR A 19 -3.18 0.19 18.17
CA THR A 19 -3.18 1.65 18.04
C THR A 19 -4.45 2.20 17.38
N GLY A 20 -5.37 1.33 16.95
CA GLY A 20 -6.58 1.73 16.23
C GLY A 20 -6.32 2.27 14.82
N CYS A 21 -5.24 1.83 14.15
CA CYS A 21 -4.86 2.33 12.82
C CYS A 21 -5.68 1.78 11.64
N GLU A 22 -6.65 0.89 11.89
CA GLU A 22 -7.59 0.35 10.89
C GLU A 22 -6.99 -0.44 9.70
N LEU A 23 -5.66 -0.57 9.61
CA LEU A 23 -4.98 -1.29 8.52
C LEU A 23 -5.37 -2.78 8.42
N CYS A 24 -5.91 -3.36 9.48
CA CYS A 24 -6.33 -4.75 9.55
C CYS A 24 -7.75 -5.01 9.02
N LEU A 25 -8.59 -3.97 8.83
CA LEU A 25 -9.96 -4.15 8.33
C LEU A 25 -9.97 -4.59 6.86
N PRO A 26 -9.34 -3.85 5.91
CA PRO A 26 -9.40 -4.22 4.49
C PRO A 26 -8.83 -5.61 4.13
N PRO A 27 -7.74 -6.10 4.73
CA PRO A 27 -7.19 -7.42 4.39
C PRO A 27 -7.94 -8.58 5.07
N CYS A 28 -8.93 -8.34 5.94
CA CYS A 28 -9.65 -9.41 6.62
C CYS A 28 -10.63 -10.12 5.65
N PRO A 29 -10.39 -11.39 5.28
CA PRO A 29 -11.14 -12.06 4.20
C PRO A 29 -12.59 -12.36 4.57
N VAL A 30 -12.92 -12.30 5.86
CA VAL A 30 -14.23 -12.63 6.43
C VAL A 30 -14.83 -11.45 7.19
N ASP A 31 -14.20 -10.28 7.13
CA ASP A 31 -14.68 -9.04 7.75
C ASP A 31 -15.10 -9.19 9.23
N CYS A 32 -14.26 -9.88 10.01
CA CYS A 32 -14.57 -10.28 11.40
C CYS A 32 -13.98 -9.33 12.47
N ILE A 33 -13.51 -8.14 12.10
CA ILE A 33 -12.85 -7.21 13.04
C ILE A 33 -13.73 -5.97 13.17
N GLU A 34 -14.03 -5.57 14.40
CA GLU A 34 -14.76 -4.35 14.71
C GLU A 34 -13.89 -3.43 15.58
N LEU A 35 -13.92 -2.12 15.29
CA LEU A 35 -13.23 -1.13 16.09
C LEU A 35 -14.18 -0.53 17.12
N VAL A 36 -13.86 -0.73 18.40
CA VAL A 36 -14.68 -0.25 19.52
C VAL A 36 -14.00 0.97 20.16
N PRO A 37 -14.74 2.03 20.51
CA PRO A 37 -14.16 3.18 21.22
C PRO A 37 -13.52 2.75 22.54
N PHE A 38 -12.26 3.14 22.74
CA PHE A 38 -11.53 2.87 23.97
C PHE A 38 -11.03 4.17 24.59
N THR A 39 -11.58 4.53 25.75
CA THR A 39 -11.17 5.73 26.47
C THR A 39 -9.94 5.41 27.31
N ARG A 40 -8.78 5.97 26.94
CA ARG A 40 -7.53 5.83 27.68
C ARG A 40 -7.06 7.20 28.18
N LEU A 41 -7.07 7.38 29.49
CA LEU A 41 -6.47 8.55 30.15
C LEU A 41 -5.04 8.19 30.55
N MET A 42 -4.07 8.95 30.05
CA MET A 42 -2.65 8.73 30.30
C MET A 42 -2.00 10.07 30.58
N ASP A 43 -1.00 10.09 31.45
CA ASP A 43 -0.15 11.27 31.61
C ASP A 43 0.81 11.43 30.41
N ASP A 44 1.38 12.62 30.26
CA ASP A 44 2.27 12.90 29.13
C ASP A 44 3.57 12.08 29.17
N ALA A 45 4.06 11.77 30.37
CA ALA A 45 5.27 10.97 30.55
C ALA A 45 5.07 9.53 30.08
N THR A 46 3.97 8.89 30.46
CA THR A 46 3.63 7.52 30.04
C THR A 46 3.33 7.47 28.55
N ARG A 47 2.64 8.49 28.01
CA ARG A 47 2.42 8.59 26.57
C ARG A 47 3.75 8.63 25.80
N GLN A 48 4.74 9.39 26.29
CA GLN A 48 6.04 9.49 25.65
C GLN A 48 6.81 8.16 25.69
N THR A 49 6.85 7.49 26.84
CA THR A 49 7.54 6.20 26.98
C THR A 49 6.89 5.11 26.11
N GLU A 50 5.56 5.08 25.99
CA GLU A 50 4.86 4.17 25.07
C GLU A 50 5.19 4.46 23.61
N GLN A 51 5.23 5.73 23.20
CA GLN A 51 5.62 6.12 21.84
C GLN A 51 7.06 5.70 21.52
N ASP A 52 7.98 5.89 22.46
CA ASP A 52 9.37 5.50 22.28
C ASP A 52 9.52 3.98 22.20
N GLY A 53 8.74 3.23 22.99
CA GLY A 53 8.64 1.78 22.89
C GLY A 53 8.10 1.30 21.53
N LEU A 54 7.09 1.98 20.97
CA LEU A 54 6.58 1.71 19.62
C LEU A 54 7.65 1.96 18.54
N ARG A 55 8.38 3.08 18.63
CA ARG A 55 9.49 3.41 17.72
C ARG A 55 10.61 2.37 17.77
N ALA A 56 11.01 1.94 18.97
CA ALA A 56 12.04 0.92 19.15
C ALA A 56 11.65 -0.41 18.47
N ARG A 57 10.40 -0.84 18.59
CA ARG A 57 9.90 -2.06 17.91
C ARG A 57 9.94 -1.92 16.38
N TYR A 58 9.62 -0.73 15.86
CA TYR A 58 9.70 -0.46 14.43
C TYR A 58 11.15 -0.55 13.92
N TYR A 59 12.10 0.07 14.60
CA TYR A 59 13.51 -0.03 14.22
C TYR A 59 14.04 -1.47 14.30
N ALA A 60 13.69 -2.23 15.34
CA ALA A 60 14.04 -3.64 15.43
C ALA A 60 13.45 -4.51 14.30
N HIS A 61 12.28 -4.13 13.77
CA HIS A 61 11.72 -4.77 12.58
C HIS A 61 12.53 -4.42 11.33
N LEU A 62 12.87 -3.14 11.13
CA LEU A 62 13.70 -2.71 9.99
C LEU A 62 15.06 -3.41 9.98
N ASP A 63 15.75 -3.50 11.11
CA ASP A 63 17.03 -4.21 11.22
C ASP A 63 16.90 -5.69 10.82
N ARG A 64 15.77 -6.33 11.16
CA ARG A 64 15.51 -7.72 10.77
C ARG A 64 15.27 -7.85 9.27
N ILE A 65 14.51 -6.93 8.68
CA ILE A 65 14.27 -6.90 7.24
C ILE A 65 15.57 -6.65 6.49
N GLU A 66 16.40 -5.70 6.94
CA GLU A 66 17.70 -5.40 6.35
C GLU A 66 18.62 -6.64 6.35
N ARG A 67 18.73 -7.34 7.49
CA ARG A 67 19.49 -8.60 7.58
C ARG A 67 18.94 -9.65 6.62
N GLN A 68 17.62 -9.85 6.58
CA GLN A 68 16.99 -10.81 5.67
C GLN A 68 17.22 -10.49 4.19
N VAL A 69 17.31 -9.20 3.83
CA VAL A 69 17.60 -8.77 2.45
C VAL A 69 19.08 -8.97 2.10
N ASN A 70 19.99 -8.72 3.05
CA ASN A 70 21.43 -8.85 2.84
C ASN A 70 21.95 -10.30 2.93
N ASP A 71 21.24 -11.17 3.66
CA ASP A 71 21.57 -12.59 3.79
C ASP A 71 21.27 -13.35 2.48
N ASN A 72 22.27 -13.43 1.59
CA ASN A 72 22.18 -14.16 0.32
C ASN A 72 22.29 -15.70 0.45
N THR A 73 22.58 -16.21 1.65
CA THR A 73 22.90 -17.63 1.90
C THR A 73 21.70 -18.46 2.33
N ASN A 74 20.61 -17.84 2.80
CA ASN A 74 19.35 -18.51 3.10
C ASN A 74 18.30 -18.07 2.09
N ALA A 75 17.59 -19.06 1.54
CA ALA A 75 16.59 -18.94 0.49
C ALA A 75 15.85 -17.60 0.52
N LYS A 76 15.93 -16.87 -0.60
CA LYS A 76 15.19 -15.63 -0.87
C LYS A 76 13.87 -15.66 -0.11
N PRO A 77 13.59 -14.70 0.79
CA PRO A 77 12.30 -14.65 1.44
C PRO A 77 11.23 -14.72 0.36
N VAL A 78 10.10 -15.36 0.65
CA VAL A 78 8.92 -15.39 -0.24
C VAL A 78 8.34 -13.96 -0.29
N VAL A 79 9.13 -13.00 -0.78
CA VAL A 79 8.69 -11.69 -1.20
C VAL A 79 8.03 -11.93 -2.53
N SER A 80 6.80 -12.43 -2.42
CA SER A 80 5.77 -12.49 -3.44
C SER A 80 6.21 -13.12 -4.77
N MET A 81 5.48 -14.16 -5.18
CA MET A 81 5.49 -14.63 -6.57
C MET A 81 5.32 -13.47 -7.59
N VAL A 82 4.79 -12.32 -7.17
CA VAL A 82 4.69 -11.08 -7.94
C VAL A 82 6.07 -10.45 -8.23
N GLN A 83 6.96 -10.28 -7.24
CA GLN A 83 8.29 -9.70 -7.47
C GLN A 83 9.20 -10.62 -8.30
N ALA A 84 9.12 -11.94 -8.06
CA ALA A 84 9.82 -12.92 -8.88
C ALA A 84 9.34 -12.90 -10.34
N LYS A 85 8.02 -12.80 -10.57
CA LYS A 85 7.45 -12.63 -11.92
C LYS A 85 7.83 -11.29 -12.54
N LEU A 86 7.88 -10.20 -11.78
CA LEU A 86 8.28 -8.87 -12.29
C LEU A 86 9.75 -8.85 -12.73
N ASN A 87 10.64 -9.55 -12.02
CA ASN A 87 12.06 -9.62 -12.37
C ASN A 87 12.35 -10.55 -13.56
N ASP A 88 11.52 -11.58 -13.80
CA ASP A 88 11.64 -12.46 -14.97
C ASP A 88 11.05 -11.88 -16.26
N ILE A 89 10.27 -10.81 -16.17
CA ILE A 89 9.85 -10.06 -17.36
C ILE A 89 11.04 -9.22 -17.83
N LYS A 90 11.91 -9.84 -18.64
CA LYS A 90 12.75 -9.09 -19.57
C LYS A 90 11.83 -8.46 -20.61
N VAL A 91 11.34 -7.26 -20.35
CA VAL A 91 10.67 -6.48 -21.39
C VAL A 91 11.75 -5.95 -22.31
N ASP A 92 11.98 -6.64 -23.42
CA ASP A 92 12.76 -6.11 -24.54
C ASP A 92 11.88 -5.07 -25.26
N ILE A 93 11.74 -3.90 -24.65
CA ILE A 93 11.02 -2.79 -25.27
C ILE A 93 12.03 -2.09 -26.16
N ASP A 94 11.89 -2.28 -27.47
CA ASP A 94 12.55 -1.43 -28.45
C ASP A 94 12.26 0.04 -28.10
N GLU A 95 13.31 0.85 -27.94
CA GLU A 95 13.23 2.23 -27.49
C GLU A 95 12.31 3.06 -28.39
N ALA A 96 12.27 2.73 -29.69
CA ALA A 96 11.36 3.34 -30.65
C ALA A 96 9.89 2.98 -30.37
N ALA A 97 9.61 1.72 -30.03
CA ALA A 97 8.26 1.26 -29.69
C ALA A 97 7.75 1.92 -28.40
N ALA A 98 8.61 2.10 -27.39
CA ALA A 98 8.27 2.81 -26.15
C ALA A 98 7.90 4.28 -26.42
N LYS A 99 8.70 4.98 -27.21
CA LYS A 99 8.47 6.40 -27.56
C LYS A 99 7.17 6.57 -28.35
N ASN A 100 6.94 5.71 -29.35
CA ASN A 100 5.73 5.74 -30.17
C ASN A 100 4.47 5.47 -29.33
N ALA A 101 4.53 4.54 -28.37
CA ALA A 101 3.40 4.23 -27.49
C ALA A 101 3.04 5.42 -26.58
N ILE A 102 4.04 6.09 -26.02
CA ILE A 102 3.84 7.28 -25.17
C ILE A 102 3.26 8.44 -25.99
N GLU A 103 3.77 8.67 -27.20
CA GLU A 103 3.29 9.73 -28.09
C GLU A 103 1.84 9.48 -28.52
N ALA A 104 1.50 8.24 -28.89
CA ALA A 104 0.13 7.84 -29.21
C ALA A 104 -0.82 8.03 -28.02
N ALA A 105 -0.39 7.73 -26.79
CA ALA A 105 -1.19 7.95 -25.59
C ALA A 105 -1.43 9.46 -25.34
N LYS A 106 -0.40 10.29 -25.51
CA LYS A 106 -0.52 11.75 -25.38
C LYS A 106 -1.51 12.31 -26.42
N LEU A 107 -1.41 11.89 -27.67
CA LEU A 107 -2.35 12.27 -28.73
C LEU A 107 -3.79 11.86 -28.39
N ARG A 108 -4.02 10.63 -27.92
CA ARG A 108 -5.35 10.16 -27.49
C ARG A 108 -5.93 11.02 -26.37
N THR A 109 -5.12 11.41 -25.37
CA THR A 109 -5.59 12.28 -24.28
C THR A 109 -5.91 13.69 -24.76
N GLN A 110 -5.13 14.24 -25.70
CA GLN A 110 -5.40 15.54 -26.31
C GLN A 110 -6.67 15.53 -27.16
N ILE A 111 -6.88 14.48 -27.97
CA ILE A 111 -8.12 14.29 -28.74
C ILE A 111 -9.32 14.26 -27.80
N LYS A 112 -9.29 13.43 -26.75
CA LYS A 112 -10.39 13.34 -25.78
C LYS A 112 -10.65 14.68 -25.05
N LYS A 113 -9.60 15.45 -24.77
CA LYS A 113 -9.73 16.78 -24.15
C LYS A 113 -10.37 17.78 -25.12
N LEU A 114 -9.96 17.76 -26.38
CA LEU A 114 -10.51 18.62 -27.44
C LEU A 114 -11.97 18.25 -27.75
N GLU A 115 -12.29 16.96 -27.86
CA GLU A 115 -13.66 16.46 -28.01
C GLU A 115 -14.56 16.96 -26.87
N LYS A 116 -14.10 16.88 -25.62
CA LYS A 116 -14.84 17.40 -24.47
C LYS A 116 -15.02 18.92 -24.54
N GLN A 117 -14.01 19.67 -24.97
CA GLN A 117 -14.10 21.13 -25.14
C GLN A 117 -15.05 21.54 -26.27
N LEU A 118 -15.08 20.78 -27.36
CA LEU A 118 -16.01 20.99 -28.47
C LEU A 118 -17.45 20.65 -28.08
N ALA A 119 -17.67 19.59 -27.29
CA ALA A 119 -18.98 19.26 -26.75
C ALA A 119 -19.52 20.39 -25.85
N VAL A 120 -18.71 20.92 -24.93
CA VAL A 120 -19.11 22.05 -24.07
C VAL A 120 -19.47 23.30 -24.89
N ARG A 121 -18.71 23.62 -25.95
CA ARG A 121 -19.02 24.78 -26.82
C ARG A 121 -20.28 24.59 -27.67
N ALA A 122 -20.63 23.36 -28.03
CA ALA A 122 -21.87 23.08 -28.76
C ALA A 122 -23.10 23.30 -27.86
N ASP A 123 -23.00 22.97 -26.57
CA ASP A 123 -24.07 23.22 -25.59
C ASP A 123 -24.27 24.73 -25.34
N ASP A 124 -23.19 25.51 -25.27
CA ASP A 124 -23.25 26.98 -25.08
C ASP A 124 -23.91 27.70 -26.28
N ASN A 125 -23.69 27.24 -27.52
CA ASN A 125 -24.30 27.83 -28.72
C ASN A 125 -25.76 27.42 -28.95
N ASN A 126 -26.25 26.38 -28.27
CA ASN A 126 -27.64 25.93 -28.35
C ASN A 126 -28.53 26.55 -27.25
N GLN A 127 -27.93 27.34 -26.35
CA GLN A 127 -28.60 28.05 -25.25
C GLN A 127 -28.69 29.57 -25.46
N ALA A 128 -28.29 30.08 -26.63
CA ALA A 128 -28.49 31.45 -27.08
C ALA A 128 -29.51 31.51 -28.23
#